data_AF-A0A817MTF8-F1
#
_entry.id   AF-A0A817MTF8-F1
#
_cell.length_a   1.000
_cell.length_b   1.000
_cell.length_c   1.000
_cell.angle_alpha   90.00
_cell.angle_beta   90.00
_cell.angle_gamma   90.00
#
_symmetry.space_group_name_H-M   'P 1'
#
loop_
_entity.id
_entity.type
_entity.pdbx_description
1 polymer ?
#
loop_
_entity_poly.entity_id
_entity_poly.type
_entity_poly.pdbx_seq_one_letter_code
_entity_poly.pdbx_strand_id
1 'polypeptide(L)'
;MIYRFILFLTALYKLPSKSGTVWRGVRGIDLSSKYKNGLKFAWWGVSSCTTHIEVLESEQFLGKHGQRTLFSIECMNGKSVAAHSYFKHAEKEIILMPGSYFEVIGQLNPAPELHIIQLKEITPPITLVKPPFSNSNELKSPSVVHKPNTYFPSKSTMMPRTTFLESFSKETPSIIS
;
A
#
# COMPACT_ATOMS: atom_id res chain seq x y z
N MET A 1 -9.09 -13.55 19.53
CA MET A 1 -8.98 -13.36 18.06
C MET A 1 -7.68 -12.65 17.63
N ILE A 2 -7.17 -11.67 18.40
CA ILE A 2 -5.96 -10.86 18.07
C ILE A 2 -4.67 -11.70 17.89
N TYR A 3 -4.40 -12.66 18.77
CA TYR A 3 -3.14 -13.43 18.74
C TYR A 3 -2.91 -14.25 17.45
N ARG A 4 -3.98 -14.71 16.80
CA ARG A 4 -3.87 -15.50 15.55
C ARG A 4 -3.36 -14.64 14.40
N PHE A 5 -3.80 -13.38 14.35
CA PHE A 5 -3.37 -12.44 13.32
C PHE A 5 -1.89 -12.04 13.50
N ILE A 6 -1.46 -11.79 14.74
CA ILE A 6 -0.05 -11.49 15.05
C ILE A 6 0.85 -12.66 14.66
N LEU A 7 0.45 -13.90 14.97
CA LEU A 7 1.21 -15.09 14.59
C LEU A 7 1.39 -15.19 13.07
N PHE A 8 0.31 -14.99 12.32
CA PHE A 8 0.33 -15.03 10.87
C PHE A 8 1.25 -13.95 10.27
N LEU A 9 1.13 -12.70 10.71
CA LEU A 9 2.01 -11.62 10.24
C LEU A 9 3.46 -11.90 10.59
N THR A 10 3.73 -12.36 11.81
CA THR A 10 5.08 -12.70 12.28
C THR A 10 5.71 -13.79 11.40
N ALA A 11 4.94 -14.80 10.98
CA ALA A 11 5.39 -15.82 10.05
C ALA A 11 5.71 -15.23 8.67
N LEU A 12 4.85 -14.35 8.13
CA LEU A 12 5.09 -13.69 6.85
C LEU A 12 6.35 -12.79 6.86
N TYR A 13 6.63 -12.12 7.97
CA TYR A 13 7.84 -11.31 8.13
C TYR A 13 9.13 -12.14 8.06
N LYS A 14 9.07 -13.44 8.39
CA LYS A 14 10.21 -14.36 8.28
C LYS A 14 10.41 -14.92 6.87
N LEU A 15 9.42 -14.78 5.99
CA LEU A 15 9.53 -15.24 4.60
C LEU A 15 10.31 -14.23 3.74
N PRO A 16 11.11 -14.70 2.77
CA PRO A 16 11.79 -13.81 1.84
C PRO A 16 10.78 -13.01 1.03
N SER A 17 11.10 -11.74 0.78
CA SER A 17 10.32 -10.91 -0.15
C SER A 17 10.57 -11.34 -1.59
N LYS A 18 9.51 -11.32 -2.39
CA LYS A 18 9.57 -11.50 -3.84
C LYS A 18 8.96 -10.28 -4.52
N SER A 19 9.68 -9.81 -5.54
CA SER A 19 9.21 -8.78 -6.45
C SER A 19 8.68 -9.40 -7.74
N GLY A 20 7.71 -8.75 -8.37
CA GLY A 20 7.15 -9.15 -9.65
C GLY A 20 5.66 -8.84 -9.77
N THR A 21 5.09 -9.18 -10.92
CA THR A 21 3.67 -8.99 -11.19
C THR A 21 2.85 -10.11 -10.57
N VAL A 22 1.88 -9.72 -9.75
CA VAL A 22 0.89 -10.62 -9.16
C VAL A 22 -0.52 -10.15 -9.52
N TRP A 23 -1.45 -11.09 -9.48
CA TRP A 23 -2.83 -10.88 -9.91
C TRP A 23 -3.79 -11.16 -8.77
N ARG A 24 -4.84 -10.35 -8.67
CA ARG A 24 -5.92 -10.54 -7.70
C ARG A 24 -7.26 -10.25 -8.34
N GLY A 25 -8.17 -11.24 -8.30
CA GLY A 25 -9.55 -11.08 -8.72
C GLY A 25 -10.48 -10.67 -7.58
N VAL A 26 -11.45 -9.81 -7.88
CA VAL A 26 -12.56 -9.45 -6.99
C VAL A 26 -13.86 -9.55 -7.78
N ARG A 27 -14.78 -10.39 -7.28
CA ARG A 27 -16.10 -10.64 -7.91
C ARG A 27 -17.17 -9.68 -7.38
N GLY A 28 -18.19 -9.48 -8.19
CA GLY A 28 -19.44 -8.80 -7.83
C GLY A 28 -19.35 -7.27 -7.76
N ILE A 29 -18.23 -6.66 -8.16
CA ILE A 29 -18.03 -5.22 -7.97
C ILE A 29 -17.08 -4.59 -9.01
N ASP A 30 -17.45 -3.39 -9.47
CA ASP A 30 -16.55 -2.46 -10.16
C ASP A 30 -15.89 -1.53 -9.13
N LEU A 31 -14.56 -1.51 -9.13
CA LEU A 31 -13.76 -0.64 -8.26
C LEU A 31 -13.09 0.52 -9.01
N SER A 32 -13.32 0.67 -10.31
CA SER A 32 -12.70 1.68 -11.17
C SER A 32 -12.97 3.12 -10.72
N SER A 33 -14.11 3.35 -10.07
CA SER A 33 -14.45 4.65 -9.47
C SER A 33 -13.56 4.99 -8.28
N LYS A 34 -13.13 4.00 -7.49
CA LYS A 34 -12.34 4.18 -6.27
C LYS A 34 -10.85 4.35 -6.55
N TYR A 35 -10.33 3.70 -7.59
CA TYR A 35 -8.89 3.64 -7.84
C TYR A 35 -8.45 4.51 -9.02
N LYS A 36 -8.65 5.83 -8.98
CA LYS A 36 -8.28 6.69 -10.11
C LYS A 36 -6.77 6.71 -10.39
N ASN A 37 -6.37 6.87 -11.65
CA ASN A 37 -4.96 6.96 -12.05
C ASN A 37 -4.23 8.05 -11.24
N GLY A 38 -3.01 7.75 -10.81
CA GLY A 38 -2.19 8.61 -9.95
C GLY A 38 -2.57 8.59 -8.46
N LEU A 39 -3.65 7.90 -8.08
CA LEU A 39 -4.01 7.74 -6.67
C LEU A 39 -2.93 6.93 -5.95
N LYS A 40 -2.43 7.47 -4.83
CA LYS A 40 -1.47 6.82 -3.94
C LYS A 40 -2.15 6.49 -2.61
N PHE A 41 -2.04 5.25 -2.16
CA PHE A 41 -2.77 4.79 -0.99
C PHE A 41 -2.10 3.61 -0.29
N ALA A 42 -2.42 3.45 1.00
CA ALA A 42 -2.00 2.31 1.79
C ALA A 42 -3.01 1.16 1.67
N TRP A 43 -2.50 -0.04 1.41
CA TRP A 43 -3.29 -1.26 1.35
C TRP A 43 -3.28 -1.94 2.72
N TRP A 44 -4.29 -1.64 3.54
CA TRP A 44 -4.31 -2.07 4.93
C TRP A 44 -4.61 -3.56 5.16
N GLY A 45 -5.22 -4.22 4.19
CA GLY A 45 -5.57 -5.64 4.30
C GLY A 45 -4.42 -6.58 3.98
N VAL A 46 -4.40 -7.75 4.60
CA VAL A 46 -3.69 -8.90 4.01
C VAL A 46 -4.45 -9.31 2.75
N SER A 47 -3.76 -9.52 1.64
CA SER A 47 -4.41 -9.96 0.41
C SER A 47 -3.65 -11.09 -0.27
N SER A 48 -4.36 -12.17 -0.53
CA SER A 48 -3.88 -13.28 -1.35
C SER A 48 -3.93 -12.90 -2.84
N CYS A 49 -2.86 -13.22 -3.54
CA CYS A 49 -2.65 -12.99 -4.96
C CYS A 49 -1.98 -14.22 -5.58
N THR A 50 -1.95 -14.29 -6.90
CA THR A 50 -1.28 -15.36 -7.64
C THR A 50 -0.31 -14.80 -8.66
N THR A 51 0.80 -15.51 -8.92
CA THR A 51 1.64 -15.24 -10.11
C THR A 51 1.11 -15.92 -11.37
N HIS A 52 0.10 -16.78 -11.26
CA HIS A 52 -0.51 -17.52 -12.37
C HIS A 52 -1.88 -16.95 -12.71
N ILE A 53 -1.94 -16.11 -13.74
CA ILE A 53 -3.18 -15.44 -14.14
C ILE A 53 -4.28 -16.44 -14.53
N GLU A 54 -3.92 -17.60 -15.08
CA GLU A 54 -4.84 -18.68 -15.48
C GLU A 54 -5.70 -19.19 -14.30
N VAL A 55 -5.18 -19.12 -13.06
CA VAL A 55 -5.93 -19.51 -11.85
C VAL A 55 -7.19 -18.65 -11.70
N LEU A 56 -7.17 -17.41 -12.18
CA LEU A 56 -8.31 -16.49 -12.08
C LEU A 56 -9.48 -16.87 -12.98
N GLU A 57 -9.29 -17.76 -13.97
CA GLU A 57 -10.40 -18.27 -14.77
C GLU A 57 -11.40 -19.10 -13.95
N SER A 58 -10.98 -19.67 -12.82
CA SER A 58 -11.86 -20.39 -11.93
C SER A 58 -12.89 -19.47 -11.28
N GLU A 59 -14.13 -19.94 -11.21
CA GLU A 59 -15.24 -19.25 -10.55
C GLU A 59 -14.99 -19.02 -9.04
N GLN A 60 -14.04 -19.72 -8.43
CA GLN A 60 -13.66 -19.46 -7.04
C GLN A 60 -12.88 -18.15 -6.85
N PHE A 61 -12.26 -17.62 -7.92
CA PHE A 61 -11.43 -16.42 -7.87
C PHE A 61 -12.08 -15.25 -8.61
N LEU A 62 -11.85 -15.11 -9.92
CA LEU A 62 -12.44 -14.04 -10.72
C LEU A 62 -13.61 -14.56 -11.56
N GLY A 63 -13.46 -15.73 -12.18
CA GLY A 63 -14.44 -16.29 -13.11
C GLY A 63 -14.52 -15.51 -14.43
N LYS A 64 -15.42 -15.96 -15.31
CA LYS A 64 -15.54 -15.41 -16.67
C LYS A 64 -16.72 -14.45 -16.86
N HIS A 65 -17.62 -14.37 -15.89
CA HIS A 65 -18.91 -13.68 -16.02
C HIS A 65 -19.22 -12.77 -14.84
N GLY A 66 -20.14 -11.81 -15.05
CA GLY A 66 -20.61 -10.86 -14.04
C GLY A 66 -19.65 -9.71 -13.78
N GLN A 67 -20.14 -8.73 -13.04
CA GLN A 67 -19.36 -7.58 -12.60
C GLN A 67 -18.13 -8.02 -11.81
N ARG A 68 -16.94 -7.69 -12.28
CA ARG A 68 -15.68 -8.13 -11.68
C ARG A 68 -14.54 -7.16 -11.92
N THR A 69 -13.61 -7.12 -10.96
CA THR A 69 -12.40 -6.32 -11.01
C THR A 69 -11.16 -7.21 -10.91
N LEU A 70 -10.23 -7.07 -11.85
CA LEU A 70 -8.91 -7.69 -11.85
C LEU A 70 -7.86 -6.63 -11.50
N PHE A 71 -7.08 -6.90 -10.45
CA PHE A 71 -5.89 -6.12 -10.14
C PHE A 71 -4.65 -6.78 -10.76
N SER A 72 -3.88 -5.99 -11.51
CA SER A 72 -2.51 -6.29 -11.93
C SER A 72 -1.57 -5.50 -11.03
N ILE A 73 -0.72 -6.17 -10.27
CA ILE A 73 0.04 -5.52 -9.19
C ILE A 73 1.53 -5.80 -9.38
N GLU A 74 2.31 -4.78 -9.72
CA GLU A 74 3.77 -4.84 -9.63
C GLU A 74 4.16 -4.70 -8.15
N CYS A 75 4.47 -5.82 -7.47
CA CYS A 75 4.86 -5.81 -6.06
C CYS A 75 6.38 -5.91 -5.89
N MET A 76 6.87 -5.39 -4.76
CA MET A 76 8.25 -5.46 -4.29
C MET A 76 8.38 -6.39 -3.07
N ASN A 77 7.35 -6.43 -2.21
CA ASN A 77 7.41 -7.10 -0.91
C ASN A 77 6.44 -8.29 -0.77
N GLY A 78 6.06 -8.92 -1.88
CA GLY A 78 5.18 -10.09 -1.86
C GLY A 78 5.79 -11.27 -1.10
N LYS A 79 4.97 -12.00 -0.34
CA LYS A 79 5.39 -13.17 0.45
C LYS A 79 4.86 -14.45 -0.17
N SER A 80 5.76 -15.25 -0.73
CA SER A 80 5.41 -16.54 -1.30
C SER A 80 5.09 -17.55 -0.21
N VAL A 81 3.85 -18.03 -0.17
CA VAL A 81 3.41 -19.07 0.79
C VAL A 81 3.21 -20.43 0.12
N ALA A 82 3.52 -20.56 -1.16
CA ALA A 82 3.37 -21.79 -1.93
C ALA A 82 3.95 -23.06 -1.25
N ALA A 83 5.09 -22.95 -0.55
CA ALA A 83 5.69 -24.09 0.17
C ALA A 83 4.87 -24.56 1.39
N HIS A 84 4.03 -23.67 1.93
CA HIS A 84 3.21 -23.85 3.12
C HIS A 84 1.71 -23.93 2.81
N SER A 85 1.30 -23.75 1.54
CA SER A 85 -0.09 -23.93 1.10
C SER A 85 -0.41 -25.41 0.89
N TYR A 86 -1.69 -25.76 1.06
CA TYR A 86 -2.20 -27.09 0.73
C TYR A 86 -2.12 -27.36 -0.79
N PHE A 87 -2.25 -26.30 -1.61
CA PHE A 87 -2.22 -26.36 -3.08
C PHE A 87 -0.89 -25.88 -3.66
N LYS A 88 0.21 -26.53 -3.25
CA LYS A 88 1.60 -26.10 -3.50
C LYS A 88 1.95 -25.75 -4.96
N HIS A 89 1.31 -26.42 -5.93
CA HIS A 89 1.68 -26.30 -7.35
C HIS A 89 0.71 -25.49 -8.19
N ALA A 90 -0.57 -25.40 -7.79
CA ALA A 90 -1.62 -24.86 -8.64
C ALA A 90 -1.78 -23.34 -8.50
N GLU A 91 -1.75 -22.81 -7.27
CA GLU A 91 -2.15 -21.42 -7.02
C GLU A 91 -0.98 -20.44 -7.07
N LYS A 92 0.26 -20.92 -6.85
CA LYS A 92 1.49 -20.10 -6.72
C LYS A 92 1.23 -18.80 -5.93
N GLU A 93 0.70 -19.00 -4.74
CA GLU A 93 0.15 -17.94 -3.90
C GLU A 93 1.24 -16.99 -3.38
N ILE A 94 0.97 -15.69 -3.54
CA ILE A 94 1.73 -14.56 -3.00
C ILE A 94 0.80 -13.76 -2.09
N ILE A 95 1.23 -13.53 -0.86
CA ILE A 95 0.56 -12.65 0.09
C ILE A 95 1.15 -11.24 0.00
N LEU A 96 0.30 -10.24 -0.24
CA LEU A 96 0.65 -8.84 -0.05
C LEU A 96 0.55 -8.49 1.44
N MET A 97 1.58 -7.81 1.94
CA MET A 97 1.65 -7.39 3.33
C MET A 97 0.67 -6.24 3.61
N PRO A 98 0.05 -6.21 4.80
CA PRO A 98 -0.74 -5.05 5.19
C PRO A 98 0.19 -3.84 5.34
N GLY A 99 -0.29 -2.67 4.94
CA GLY A 99 0.49 -1.44 4.92
C GLY A 99 1.45 -1.33 3.73
N SER A 100 1.41 -2.23 2.73
CA SER A 100 2.03 -1.97 1.43
C SER A 100 1.41 -0.71 0.80
N TYR A 101 2.24 0.10 0.14
CA TYR A 101 1.82 1.37 -0.43
C TYR A 101 1.83 1.29 -1.95
N PHE A 102 0.74 1.70 -2.58
CA PHE A 102 0.55 1.53 -4.02
C PHE A 102 0.19 2.84 -4.70
N GLU A 103 0.58 2.93 -5.96
CA GLU A 103 0.11 3.92 -6.92
C GLU A 103 -0.74 3.23 -7.99
N VAL A 104 -1.88 3.81 -8.35
CA VAL A 104 -2.64 3.39 -9.52
C VAL A 104 -1.95 3.95 -10.77
N ILE A 105 -1.45 3.06 -11.63
CA ILE A 105 -0.73 3.45 -12.85
C ILE A 105 -1.59 3.34 -14.11
N GLY A 106 -2.73 2.65 -14.04
CA GLY A 106 -3.63 2.49 -15.18
C GLY A 106 -4.94 1.81 -14.85
N GLN A 107 -5.90 1.98 -15.76
CA GLN A 107 -7.17 1.27 -15.77
C GLN A 107 -7.54 0.88 -17.20
N LEU A 108 -8.21 -0.25 -17.36
CA LEU A 108 -8.74 -0.72 -18.62
C LEU A 108 -10.07 -1.44 -18.41
N ASN A 109 -11.03 -1.25 -19.31
CA ASN A 109 -12.28 -2.01 -19.35
C ASN A 109 -12.39 -2.71 -20.70
N PRO A 110 -11.73 -3.89 -20.87
CA PRO A 110 -11.58 -4.51 -22.18
C PRO A 110 -12.82 -5.30 -22.63
N ALA A 111 -13.74 -5.60 -21.73
CA ALA A 111 -14.95 -6.36 -22.01
C ALA A 111 -16.06 -5.94 -21.02
N PRO A 112 -17.34 -6.08 -21.39
CA PRO A 112 -18.44 -5.79 -20.48
C PRO A 112 -18.23 -6.42 -19.11
N GLU A 113 -18.48 -5.63 -18.07
CA GLU A 113 -18.42 -6.04 -16.66
C GLU A 113 -17.02 -6.41 -16.12
N LEU A 114 -15.97 -6.37 -16.95
CA LEU A 114 -14.59 -6.65 -16.56
C LEU A 114 -13.79 -5.35 -16.45
N HIS A 115 -13.36 -5.03 -15.23
CA HIS A 115 -12.53 -3.87 -14.96
C HIS A 115 -11.13 -4.33 -14.57
N ILE A 116 -10.10 -3.76 -15.20
CA ILE A 116 -8.70 -4.03 -14.88
C ILE A 116 -8.09 -2.77 -14.27
N ILE A 117 -7.44 -2.92 -13.12
CA ILE A 117 -6.74 -1.84 -12.42
C ILE A 117 -5.29 -2.25 -12.26
N GLN A 118 -4.38 -1.41 -12.73
CA GLN A 118 -2.94 -1.62 -12.60
C GLN A 118 -2.39 -0.82 -11.41
N LEU A 119 -1.70 -1.53 -10.52
CA LEU A 119 -1.07 -0.98 -9.34
C LEU A 119 0.44 -1.21 -9.39
N LYS A 120 1.19 -0.26 -8.86
CA LYS A 120 2.62 -0.39 -8.60
C LYS A 120 2.90 -0.17 -7.12
N GLU A 121 3.55 -1.12 -6.48
CA GLU A 121 4.06 -0.94 -5.11
C GLU A 121 5.16 0.10 -5.14
N ILE A 122 5.06 1.07 -4.24
CA ILE A 122 6.00 2.16 -4.08
C ILE A 122 6.40 2.27 -2.61
N THR A 123 7.54 2.91 -2.34
CA THR A 123 7.96 3.15 -0.95
C THR A 123 7.02 4.18 -0.31
N PRO A 124 6.47 3.91 0.88
CA PRO A 124 5.59 4.87 1.54
C PRO A 124 6.36 6.11 2.01
N PRO A 125 5.71 7.28 2.09
CA PRO A 125 6.35 8.52 2.56
C PRO A 125 6.71 8.48 4.05
N ILE A 126 6.08 7.58 4.82
CA ILE A 126 6.34 7.32 6.23
C ILE A 126 6.34 5.81 6.48
N THR A 127 7.00 5.35 7.54
CA THR A 127 6.91 3.95 7.95
C THR A 127 5.50 3.63 8.43
N LEU A 128 4.74 2.86 7.64
CA LEU A 128 3.35 2.52 7.93
C LEU A 128 3.23 1.38 8.95
N VAL A 129 4.07 0.35 8.83
CA VAL A 129 4.10 -0.80 9.73
C VAL A 129 5.56 -1.07 10.11
N LYS A 130 5.85 -1.06 11.41
CA LYS A 130 7.18 -1.43 11.91
C LYS A 130 7.32 -2.95 11.88
N PRO A 131 8.42 -3.50 11.33
CA PRO A 131 8.69 -4.93 11.42
C PRO A 131 8.73 -5.38 12.89
N PRO A 132 8.18 -6.56 13.21
CA PRO A 132 8.20 -7.10 14.58
C PRO A 132 9.60 -7.50 15.05
N PHE A 133 10.57 -7.58 14.13
CA PHE A 133 11.96 -7.90 14.42
C PHE A 133 12.86 -6.85 13.76
N SER A 134 13.82 -6.31 14.52
CA SER A 134 14.90 -5.51 13.95
C SER A 134 15.88 -6.45 13.26
N ASN A 135 16.01 -6.37 11.94
CA ASN A 135 17.14 -7.00 11.27
C ASN A 135 18.40 -6.27 11.74
N SER A 136 19.27 -6.93 12.50
CA SER A 136 20.56 -6.40 12.97
C SER A 136 21.58 -6.12 11.84
N ASN A 137 21.13 -6.09 10.58
CA ASN A 137 21.92 -5.85 9.38
C ASN A 137 21.60 -4.49 8.72
N GLU A 138 21.05 -3.52 9.47
CA GLU A 138 21.14 -2.12 9.05
C GLU A 138 22.62 -1.71 9.03
N LEU A 139 23.24 -1.83 7.85
CA LEU A 139 24.47 -1.13 7.52
C LEU A 139 24.28 0.33 7.91
N LYS A 140 25.15 0.80 8.81
CA LYS A 140 25.33 2.20 9.20
C LYS A 140 25.21 3.09 7.97
N SER A 141 24.09 3.80 7.83
CA SER A 141 24.05 4.96 6.96
C SER A 141 24.95 6.04 7.58
N PRO A 142 25.80 6.72 6.80
CA PRO A 142 26.65 7.76 7.34
C PRO A 142 25.77 8.87 7.89
N SER A 143 25.94 9.14 9.18
CA SER A 143 25.27 10.24 9.87
C SER A 143 25.65 11.56 9.17
N VAL A 144 24.75 12.12 8.39
CA VAL A 144 24.88 13.51 7.93
C VAL A 144 24.70 14.38 9.16
N VAL A 145 25.82 14.78 9.76
CA VAL A 145 25.87 15.78 10.82
C VAL A 145 25.35 17.09 10.23
N HIS A 146 24.10 17.42 10.54
CA HIS A 146 23.56 18.75 10.28
C HIS A 146 24.22 19.71 11.27
N LYS A 147 25.25 20.44 10.82
CA LYS A 147 25.78 21.58 11.58
C LYS A 147 24.70 22.68 11.57
N PRO A 148 24.29 23.22 12.73
CA PRO A 148 23.34 24.33 12.74
C PRO A 148 23.99 25.57 12.10
N ASN A 149 23.30 26.12 11.10
CA ASN A 149 23.67 27.37 10.45
C ASN A 149 23.50 28.52 11.44
N THR A 150 24.60 29.07 11.96
CA THR A 150 24.56 30.32 12.72
C THR A 150 24.46 31.48 11.73
N TYR A 151 23.24 31.93 11.46
CA TYR A 151 23.01 33.19 10.76
C TYR A 151 22.87 34.31 11.80
N PHE A 152 23.86 35.19 11.85
CA PHE A 152 23.78 36.47 12.56
C PHE A 152 23.08 37.50 11.65
N PRO A 153 21.97 38.13 12.06
CA PRO A 153 21.52 39.34 11.41
C PRO A 153 22.11 40.57 12.10
N SER A 154 22.77 41.42 11.33
CA SER A 154 23.22 42.76 11.70
C SER A 154 22.03 43.66 12.03
N LYS A 155 22.15 44.44 13.11
CA LYS A 155 21.17 45.45 13.56
C LYS A 155 20.89 46.50 12.48
N SER A 156 19.62 46.81 12.24
CA SER A 156 19.18 48.14 11.81
C SER A 156 17.68 48.37 12.09
N THR A 157 17.44 49.25 13.06
CA THR A 157 16.40 50.32 13.13
C THR A 157 14.91 49.96 13.28
N MET A 158 14.36 50.39 14.44
CA MET A 158 12.93 50.45 14.81
C MET A 158 12.13 51.49 14.01
N MET A 159 10.83 51.24 13.80
CA MET A 159 9.70 52.15 14.07
C MET A 159 8.35 51.37 14.11
N PRO A 160 7.26 51.92 14.71
CA PRO A 160 6.33 51.12 15.52
C PRO A 160 4.90 50.88 14.97
N ARG A 161 4.30 49.79 15.48
CA ARG A 161 2.89 49.51 15.87
C ARG A 161 1.74 50.07 15.01
N THR A 162 0.93 49.18 14.41
CA THR A 162 -0.54 49.35 14.32
C THR A 162 -1.23 47.97 14.24
N THR A 163 -2.36 47.89 14.94
CA THR A 163 -3.28 46.78 15.19
C THR A 163 -4.05 46.31 13.94
N PHE A 164 -4.31 45.00 13.80
CA PHE A 164 -5.55 44.52 13.18
C PHE A 164 -5.99 43.21 13.84
N LEU A 165 -7.21 43.25 14.35
CA LEU A 165 -7.97 42.16 14.98
C LEU A 165 -8.52 41.21 13.91
N GLU A 166 -8.88 40.01 14.37
CA GLU A 166 -9.90 39.12 13.80
C GLU A 166 -9.60 38.44 12.45
N SER A 167 -9.36 37.12 12.48
CA SER A 167 -10.44 36.13 12.29
C SER A 167 -9.86 34.78 11.87
N PHE A 168 -9.83 33.80 12.76
CA PHE A 168 -9.92 32.38 12.37
C PHE A 168 -10.69 31.65 13.46
N SER A 169 -12.01 31.82 13.41
CA SER A 169 -12.94 30.93 14.08
C SER A 169 -12.94 29.59 13.34
N LYS A 170 -12.66 28.56 14.13
CA LYS A 170 -13.11 27.17 14.05
C LYS A 170 -14.18 26.89 12.99
N GLU A 171 -13.95 25.83 12.21
CA GLU A 171 -15.02 24.88 11.88
C GLU A 171 -14.42 23.50 11.51
N THR A 172 -14.72 22.52 12.37
CA THR A 172 -14.59 21.09 12.12
C THR A 172 -16.00 20.53 11.84
N PRO A 173 -16.20 19.68 10.83
CA PRO A 173 -17.41 18.87 10.76
C PRO A 173 -17.14 17.44 11.25
N SER A 174 -17.92 17.07 12.27
CA SER A 174 -18.21 15.73 12.75
C SER A 174 -18.96 14.89 11.70
N ILE A 175 -18.65 13.60 11.61
CA ILE A 175 -19.45 12.60 10.88
C ILE A 175 -20.05 11.61 11.90
N ILE A 176 -21.37 11.48 11.86
CA ILE A 176 -22.17 10.41 12.47
C ILE A 176 -22.97 9.73 11.36
N SER A 177 -23.18 8.42 11.59
CA SER A 177 -24.01 7.39 10.93
C SER A 177 -23.50 6.83 9.61
#